data_AF-A0A961V7L2-F1
#
_entry.id   AF-A0A961V7L2-F1
#
_cell.length_a   1.000
_cell.length_b   1.000
_cell.length_c   1.000
_cell.angle_alpha   90.00
_cell.angle_beta   90.00
_cell.angle_gamma   90.00
#
_symmetry.space_group_name_H-M   'P 1'
#
loop_
_entity.id
_entity.type
_entity.pdbx_description
1 polymer ?
#
loop_
_entity_poly.entity_id
_entity_poly.type
_entity_poly.pdbx_seq_one_letter_code
_entity_poly.pdbx_strand_id
1 'polypeptide(L)'
;DGFVIAEEDLKLRGGGEILGTRQSGNPLSRVAIPEFHGELLPVARKDAQAALVADPALAGSRGKALRLLLHLFGRAEAIRLIDAG
;
A
#
# COMPACT_ATOMS: atom_id res chain seq x y z
N ASP A 1 15.11 15.70 -0.81
CA ASP A 1 13.73 16.12 -1.06
C ASP A 1 13.22 15.67 -2.44
N GLY A 2 13.48 14.39 -2.79
CA GLY A 2 13.13 13.85 -4.11
C GLY A 2 11.75 13.20 -4.19
N PHE A 3 11.04 13.14 -3.05
CA PHE A 3 9.73 12.49 -2.94
C PHE A 3 8.61 13.39 -3.47
N VAL A 4 8.68 14.69 -3.18
CA VAL A 4 7.71 15.70 -3.67
C VAL A 4 7.76 15.84 -5.20
N ILE A 5 8.97 15.79 -5.77
CA ILE A 5 9.17 15.87 -7.22
C ILE A 5 8.61 14.61 -7.92
N ALA A 6 8.79 13.43 -7.32
CA ALA A 6 8.25 12.19 -7.86
C ALA A 6 6.71 12.14 -7.80
N GLU A 7 6.11 12.78 -6.80
CA GLU A 7 4.65 12.84 -6.64
C GLU A 7 3.99 13.77 -7.66
N GLU A 8 4.62 14.91 -7.98
CA GLU A 8 4.15 15.79 -9.03
C GLU A 8 4.43 15.26 -10.45
N ASP A 9 5.55 14.54 -10.67
CA ASP A 9 5.79 13.86 -11.96
C ASP A 9 4.74 12.77 -12.24
N LEU A 10 4.27 12.07 -11.19
CA LEU A 10 3.21 11.07 -11.30
C LEU A 10 1.83 11.70 -11.58
N LYS A 11 1.52 12.86 -10.97
CA LYS A 11 0.28 13.62 -11.25
C LYS A 11 0.28 14.23 -12.66
N LEU A 12 1.41 14.78 -13.09
CA LEU A 12 1.57 15.43 -14.42
C LEU A 12 1.50 14.44 -15.58
N ARG A 13 1.95 13.20 -15.39
CA ARG A 13 1.83 12.17 -16.44
C ARG A 13 0.40 11.67 -16.64
N GLY A 14 -0.47 11.83 -15.63
CA GLY A 14 -1.74 11.14 -15.56
C GLY A 14 -1.52 9.63 -15.49
N GLY A 15 -2.36 8.92 -14.73
CA GLY A 15 -2.40 7.46 -14.85
C GLY A 15 -2.58 7.08 -16.30
N GLY A 16 -1.62 6.33 -16.84
CA GLY A 16 -1.50 6.09 -18.26
C GLY A 16 -2.82 5.74 -18.93
N GLU A 17 -3.10 6.48 -20.01
CA GLU A 17 -3.95 6.08 -21.14
C GLU A 17 -5.47 6.05 -20.93
N ILE A 18 -6.11 7.18 -21.24
CA ILE A 18 -7.56 7.25 -21.43
C ILE A 18 -8.03 6.47 -22.68
N LEU A 19 -7.23 6.29 -23.76
CA LEU A 19 -7.71 5.64 -25.00
C LEU A 19 -6.59 5.06 -25.92
N GLY A 20 -5.80 4.07 -25.48
CA GLY A 20 -4.92 3.38 -26.44
C GLY A 20 -3.95 2.36 -25.85
N THR A 21 -4.24 1.07 -26.05
CA THR A 21 -3.33 -0.07 -25.89
C THR A 21 -2.44 -0.08 -24.63
N ARG A 22 -3.04 -0.49 -23.51
CA ARG A 22 -2.38 -0.96 -22.29
C ARG A 22 -1.03 -1.61 -22.57
N GLN A 23 0.08 -0.94 -22.25
CA GLN A 23 1.38 -1.60 -22.18
C GLN A 23 1.33 -2.69 -21.10
N SER A 24 1.51 -3.95 -21.53
CA SER A 24 1.51 -5.18 -20.71
C SER A 24 2.50 -5.23 -19.53
N GLY A 25 3.26 -4.17 -19.28
CA GLY A 25 4.37 -4.14 -18.34
C GLY A 25 4.08 -3.56 -16.96
N ASN A 26 2.96 -2.84 -16.75
CA ASN A 26 2.69 -2.25 -15.44
C ASN A 26 1.77 -3.18 -14.63
N PRO A 27 2.24 -3.75 -13.49
CA PRO A 27 1.41 -4.62 -12.68
C PRO A 27 0.18 -3.83 -12.21
N LEU A 28 -1.02 -4.33 -12.55
CA LEU A 28 -2.24 -3.80 -11.95
C LEU A 28 -2.07 -3.84 -10.44
N SER A 29 -2.22 -2.68 -9.78
CA SER A 29 -2.24 -2.64 -8.33
C SER A 29 -3.40 -3.51 -7.85
N ARG A 30 -3.08 -4.60 -7.14
CA ARG A 30 -4.06 -5.59 -6.66
C ARG A 30 -4.98 -5.04 -5.57
N VAL A 31 -4.64 -3.89 -4.98
CA VAL A 31 -5.28 -3.36 -3.77
C VAL A 31 -5.82 -1.95 -3.97
N ALA A 32 -5.08 -1.07 -4.68
CA ALA A 32 -5.49 0.32 -4.85
C ALA A 32 -4.91 0.93 -6.13
N ILE A 33 -5.78 1.44 -7.00
CA ILE A 33 -5.40 2.20 -8.20
C ILE A 33 -5.13 3.66 -7.79
N PRO A 34 -3.91 4.21 -7.91
CA PRO A 34 -3.56 5.54 -7.39
C PRO A 34 -4.44 6.68 -7.90
N GLU A 35 -4.88 6.60 -9.16
CA GLU A 35 -5.72 7.60 -9.82
C GLU A 35 -7.08 7.75 -9.14
N PHE A 36 -7.61 6.65 -8.59
CA PHE A 36 -8.92 6.62 -7.94
C PHE A 36 -8.82 6.62 -6.41
N HIS A 37 -7.71 6.16 -5.85
CA HIS A 37 -7.57 5.91 -4.42
C HIS A 37 -6.44 6.70 -3.76
N GLY A 38 -5.78 7.61 -4.47
CA GLY A 38 -4.62 8.36 -3.98
C GLY A 38 -4.88 9.03 -2.62
N GLU A 39 -6.03 9.68 -2.46
CA GLU A 39 -6.45 10.32 -1.21
C GLU A 39 -6.63 9.34 -0.03
N LEU A 40 -6.87 8.05 -0.30
CA LEU A 40 -7.00 7.02 0.73
C LEU A 40 -5.64 6.47 1.20
N LEU A 41 -4.58 6.61 0.39
CA LEU A 41 -3.27 6.07 0.74
C LEU A 41 -2.67 6.71 2.00
N PRO A 42 -2.72 8.05 2.20
CA PRO A 42 -2.27 8.66 3.45
C PRO A 42 -3.06 8.16 4.67
N VAL A 43 -4.37 7.96 4.53
CA VAL A 43 -5.24 7.47 5.61
C VAL A 43 -4.89 6.03 5.96
N ALA A 44 -4.76 5.15 4.96
CA ALA A 44 -4.37 3.76 5.15
C ALA A 44 -2.98 3.64 5.81
N ARG A 45 -2.03 4.51 5.43
CA ARG A 45 -0.70 4.54 6.05
C ARG A 45 -0.76 4.93 7.52
N LYS A 46 -1.53 5.97 7.87
CA LYS A 46 -1.73 6.39 9.26
C LYS A 46 -2.38 5.28 10.09
N ASP A 47 -3.37 4.60 9.53
CA ASP A 47 -4.05 3.48 10.19
C ASP A 47 -3.10 2.30 10.46
N ALA A 48 -2.28 1.93 9.48
CA ALA A 48 -1.26 0.89 9.64
C ALA A 48 -0.23 1.25 10.72
N GLN A 49 0.22 2.52 10.76
CA GLN A 49 1.12 3.00 11.81
C GLN A 49 0.46 2.95 13.19
N ALA A 50 -0.79 3.42 13.32
CA ALA A 50 -1.53 3.38 14.58
C ALA A 50 -1.73 1.95 15.07
N ALA A 51 -2.01 1.00 14.16
CA ALA A 51 -2.13 -0.42 14.49
C ALA A 51 -0.82 -0.98 15.05
N LEU A 52 0.33 -0.68 14.45
CA LEU A 52 1.65 -1.13 14.94
C LEU A 52 2.05 -0.45 16.25
N VAL A 53 1.65 0.79 16.50
CA VAL A 53 1.90 1.47 17.79
C VAL A 53 1.06 0.83 18.90
N ALA A 54 -0.21 0.54 18.63
CA ALA A 54 -1.13 -0.01 19.62
C ALA A 54 -0.91 -1.52 19.88
N ASP A 55 -0.50 -2.27 18.86
CA ASP A 55 -0.29 -3.72 18.91
C ASP A 55 0.95 -4.08 18.07
N PRO A 56 2.17 -3.85 18.59
CA PRO A 56 3.41 -4.04 17.83
C PRO A 56 3.58 -5.46 17.29
N ALA A 57 3.14 -6.46 18.07
CA ALA A 57 3.18 -7.86 17.67
C ALA A 57 1.96 -8.28 16.83
N LEU A 58 1.00 -7.39 16.54
CA LEU A 58 -0.26 -7.71 15.88
C LEU A 58 -0.94 -8.97 16.48
N ALA A 59 -0.95 -9.09 17.81
CA ALA A 59 -1.44 -10.26 18.54
C ALA A 59 -2.94 -10.17 18.89
N GLY A 60 -3.51 -8.96 18.90
CA GLY A 60 -4.93 -8.72 19.14
C GLY A 60 -5.83 -9.22 18.01
N SER A 61 -7.14 -9.11 18.18
CA SER A 61 -8.12 -9.54 17.17
C SER A 61 -7.91 -8.82 15.83
N ARG A 62 -7.71 -7.50 15.86
CA ARG A 62 -7.38 -6.69 14.68
C ARG A 62 -6.02 -7.06 14.09
N GLY A 63 -5.00 -7.27 14.93
CA GLY A 63 -3.67 -7.67 14.49
C GLY A 63 -3.67 -9.00 13.74
N LYS A 64 -4.40 -10.00 14.25
CA LYS A 64 -4.59 -11.30 13.58
C LYS A 64 -5.27 -11.16 12.23
N ALA A 65 -6.29 -10.30 12.11
CA ALA A 65 -6.93 -10.00 10.83
C ALA A 65 -5.95 -9.35 9.84
N LEU A 66 -5.11 -8.41 10.30
CA LEU A 66 -4.07 -7.79 9.48
C LEU A 66 -3.02 -8.81 9.01
N ARG A 67 -2.57 -9.72 9.88
CA ARG A 67 -1.65 -10.82 9.52
C ARG A 67 -2.25 -11.73 8.43
N LEU A 68 -3.55 -12.03 8.52
CA LEU A 68 -4.24 -12.80 7.47
C LEU A 68 -4.25 -12.06 6.13
N LEU A 69 -4.57 -10.76 6.13
CA LEU A 69 -4.54 -9.94 4.91
C LEU A 69 -3.12 -9.89 4.32
N LEU A 70 -2.09 -9.69 5.14
CA LEU A 70 -0.69 -9.72 4.68
C LEU A 70 -0.34 -11.06 4.02
N HIS A 71 -0.83 -12.18 4.55
CA HIS A 71 -0.64 -13.49 3.93
C HIS A 71 -1.36 -13.60 2.58
N LEU A 72 -2.66 -13.26 2.53
CA LEU A 72 -3.49 -13.33 1.32
C LEU A 72 -2.96 -12.45 0.18
N PHE A 73 -2.39 -11.29 0.50
CA PHE A 73 -1.80 -10.37 -0.47
C PHE A 73 -0.32 -10.64 -0.78
N GLY A 74 0.24 -11.77 -0.33
CA GLY A 74 1.61 -12.16 -0.64
C GLY A 74 2.69 -11.30 0.02
N ARG A 75 2.37 -10.67 1.15
CA ARG A 75 3.26 -9.82 1.97
C ARG A 75 3.78 -10.55 3.20
N ALA A 76 4.02 -11.87 3.08
CA ALA A 76 4.48 -12.70 4.19
C ALA A 76 5.84 -12.24 4.79
N GLU A 77 6.67 -11.55 4.01
CA GLU A 77 7.91 -10.94 4.52
C GLU A 77 7.64 -9.86 5.59
N ALA A 78 6.56 -9.09 5.45
CA ALA A 78 6.17 -8.10 6.45
C ALA A 78 5.86 -8.77 7.80
N ILE A 79 5.28 -9.97 7.78
CA ILE A 79 4.99 -10.74 9.00
C ILE A 79 6.31 -11.10 9.71
N ARG A 80 7.33 -11.56 8.96
CA ARG A 80 8.65 -11.87 9.53
C ARG A 80 9.33 -10.65 10.16
N LEU A 81 9.20 -9.49 9.53
CA LEU A 81 9.75 -8.23 10.07
C LEU A 81 9.05 -7.81 11.36
N ILE A 82 7.71 -7.99 11.43
CA ILE A 82 6.93 -7.74 12.64
C ILE A 82 7.34 -8.69 13.77
N ASP A 83 7.63 -9.96 13.46
CA ASP A 83 8.05 -10.96 14.46
C ASP A 83 9.49 -10.76 14.96
N ALA A 84 10.32 -10.02 14.22
CA ALA A 84 11.74 -9.80 14.53
C ALA A 84 12.01 -8.52 15.35
N GLY A 85 11.02 -7.65 15.51
CA GLY A 85 11.07 -6.42 16.32
C GLY A 85 10.33 -6.57 17.63
#